data_AF-A0A5J4QF81-F1
#
_entry.id   AF-A0A5J4QF81-F1
#
_cell.length_a   1.000
_cell.length_b   1.000
_cell.length_c   1.000
_cell.angle_alpha   90.00
_cell.angle_beta   90.00
_cell.angle_gamma   90.00
#
_symmetry.space_group_name_H-M   'P 1'
#
loop_
_entity.id
_entity.type
_entity.pdbx_description
1 polymer ?
#
loop_
_entity_poly.entity_id
_entity_poly.type
_entity_poly.pdbx_seq_one_letter_code
_entity_poly.pdbx_strand_id
1 'polypeptide(L)'
;MINDKCIVSVLCLFVTLTVWGQETDRDYIRKGNRLFKDSVFVDAEVNYRKALDINPKSTVSIYNLGNSLSQQQKAEEAIKQYDNAAKIEKNKTKLAKIHHNKGTLFQAMQDYAKA
;
A
#
# COMPACT_ATOMS: atom_id res chain seq x y z
N MET A 1 -5.14 35.69 43.94
CA MET A 1 -5.23 34.22 43.94
C MET A 1 -5.84 33.80 42.62
N ILE A 2 -4.99 33.53 41.63
CA ILE A 2 -5.43 33.06 40.31
C ILE A 2 -5.94 31.64 40.51
N ASN A 3 -7.19 31.41 40.11
CA ASN A 3 -7.94 30.20 40.42
C ASN A 3 -7.37 29.01 39.62
N ASP A 4 -6.69 28.09 40.30
CA ASP A 4 -6.02 26.91 39.70
C ASP A 4 -6.98 26.04 38.85
N LYS A 5 -8.28 26.13 39.13
CA LYS A 5 -9.34 25.46 38.36
C LYS A 5 -9.48 25.98 36.93
N CYS A 6 -9.19 27.26 36.67
CA CYS A 6 -9.23 27.85 35.32
C CYS A 6 -8.07 27.39 34.44
N ILE A 7 -6.88 27.14 35.02
CA ILE A 7 -5.71 26.69 34.27
C ILE A 7 -5.91 25.26 33.77
N VAL A 8 -6.49 24.39 34.60
CA VAL A 8 -6.79 22.99 34.23
C VAL A 8 -7.87 22.90 33.14
N SER A 9 -8.88 23.78 33.16
CA SER A 9 -9.93 23.81 32.13
C SER A 9 -9.44 24.33 30.77
N VAL A 10 -8.47 25.24 30.75
CA VAL A 10 -7.88 25.76 29.50
C VAL A 10 -6.88 24.78 28.89
N LEU A 11 -6.22 23.95 29.69
CA LEU A 11 -5.27 22.93 29.20
C LEU A 11 -5.97 21.77 28.44
N CYS A 12 -7.19 21.41 28.82
CA CYS A 12 -7.94 20.34 28.13
C CYS A 12 -8.49 20.74 26.75
N LEU A 13 -8.55 22.04 26.42
CA LEU A 13 -9.04 22.53 25.13
C LEU A 13 -7.95 22.61 24.04
N PHE A 14 -6.67 22.39 24.38
CA PHE A 14 -5.58 22.35 23.40
C PHE A 14 -5.31 20.97 22.82
N VAL A 15 -5.83 19.89 23.42
CA VAL A 15 -5.59 18.50 22.94
C VAL A 15 -6.52 18.13 21.77
N THR A 16 -7.59 18.87 21.52
CA THR A 16 -8.55 18.55 20.45
C THR A 16 -8.22 19.18 19.09
N LEU A 17 -7.19 20.03 19.01
CA LEU A 17 -6.88 20.80 17.79
C LEU A 17 -5.83 20.17 16.86
N THR A 18 -5.39 18.95 17.11
CA THR A 18 -4.55 18.21 16.14
C THR A 18 -5.27 17.02 15.53
N VAL A 19 -6.58 17.11 15.26
CA VAL A 19 -7.19 16.32 14.19
C VAL A 19 -6.87 17.01 12.86
N TRP A 20 -5.59 17.14 12.54
CA TRP A 20 -5.18 17.20 11.14
C TRP A 20 -5.50 15.82 10.58
N GLY A 21 -6.34 15.73 9.55
CA GLY A 21 -6.84 14.46 8.99
C GLY A 21 -5.68 13.48 8.78
N GLN A 22 -5.56 12.50 9.67
CA GLN A 22 -4.46 11.55 9.63
C GLN A 22 -4.76 10.59 8.48
N GLU A 23 -4.14 10.83 7.31
CA GLU A 23 -4.24 9.92 6.18
C GLU A 23 -3.75 8.55 6.63
N THR A 24 -4.64 7.56 6.52
CA THR A 24 -4.32 6.18 6.87
C THR A 24 -3.72 5.46 5.66
N ASP A 25 -3.00 4.37 5.89
CA ASP A 25 -2.55 3.49 4.80
C ASP A 25 -3.73 3.06 3.92
N ARG A 26 -4.91 2.84 4.53
CA ARG A 26 -6.16 2.49 3.83
C ARG A 26 -6.64 3.54 2.85
N ASP A 27 -6.44 4.83 3.13
CA ASP A 27 -6.87 5.91 2.23
C ASP A 27 -6.03 5.92 0.96
N TYR A 28 -4.71 5.76 1.13
CA TYR A 28 -3.77 5.59 0.03
C TYR A 28 -4.03 4.31 -0.77
N ILE A 29 -4.31 3.17 -0.11
CA ILE A 29 -4.72 1.94 -0.79
C ILE A 29 -5.98 2.17 -1.62
N ARG A 30 -7.00 2.83 -1.06
CA ARG A 30 -8.27 3.10 -1.76
C ARG A 30 -8.06 3.98 -2.99
N LYS A 31 -7.23 5.02 -2.87
CA LYS A 31 -6.87 5.90 -3.99
C LYS A 31 -6.07 5.15 -5.05
N GLY A 32 -5.07 4.37 -4.64
CA GLY A 32 -4.29 3.50 -5.52
C GLY A 32 -5.15 2.50 -6.28
N ASN A 33 -6.13 1.88 -5.62
CA ASN A 33 -7.05 0.92 -6.26
C ASN A 33 -7.92 1.58 -7.34
N ARG A 34 -8.37 2.83 -7.11
CA ARG A 34 -9.12 3.58 -8.14
C ARG A 34 -8.25 3.87 -9.34
N LEU A 35 -7.06 4.42 -9.11
CA LEU A 35 -6.09 4.73 -10.17
C LEU A 35 -5.69 3.48 -10.97
N PHE A 36 -5.49 2.36 -10.29
CA PHE A 36 -5.21 1.08 -10.94
C PHE A 36 -6.36 0.62 -11.83
N LYS A 37 -7.62 0.75 -11.36
CA LYS A 37 -8.81 0.43 -12.17
C LYS A 37 -8.91 1.34 -13.39
N ASP A 38 -8.50 2.60 -13.26
CA ASP A 38 -8.47 3.59 -14.33
C ASP A 38 -7.23 3.43 -15.24
N SER A 39 -6.43 2.37 -15.05
CA SER A 39 -5.17 2.09 -15.76
C SER A 39 -4.07 3.15 -15.62
N VAL A 40 -4.18 4.02 -14.61
CA VAL A 40 -3.17 5.03 -14.27
C VAL A 40 -2.14 4.41 -13.32
N PHE A 41 -1.34 3.49 -13.85
CA PHE A 41 -0.51 2.59 -13.03
C PHE A 41 0.63 3.28 -12.28
N VAL A 42 1.22 4.33 -12.84
CA VAL A 42 2.29 5.09 -12.18
C VAL A 42 1.77 5.78 -10.92
N ASP A 43 0.61 6.45 -11.01
CA ASP A 43 0.00 7.09 -9.83
C ASP A 43 -0.52 6.06 -8.84
N ALA A 44 -1.01 4.91 -9.31
CA ALA A 44 -1.38 3.81 -8.43
C ALA A 44 -0.16 3.32 -7.62
N GLU A 45 0.98 3.11 -8.27
CA GLU A 45 2.26 2.79 -7.62
C GLU A 45 2.63 3.82 -6.55
N VAL A 46 2.57 5.12 -6.87
CA VAL A 46 2.89 6.20 -5.91
C VAL A 46 2.01 6.09 -4.67
N ASN A 47 0.70 5.84 -4.83
CA ASN A 47 -0.21 5.72 -3.69
C ASN A 47 0.05 4.44 -2.88
N TYR A 48 0.38 3.31 -3.51
CA TYR A 48 0.74 2.11 -2.76
C TYR A 48 2.06 2.28 -1.99
N ARG A 49 3.04 3.02 -2.53
CA ARG A 49 4.26 3.36 -1.80
C ARG A 49 3.98 4.24 -0.58
N LYS A 50 3.16 5.27 -0.72
CA LYS A 50 2.71 6.10 0.42
C LYS A 50 1.97 5.28 1.49
N ALA A 51 1.14 4.31 1.07
CA ALA A 51 0.52 3.39 2.03
C ALA A 51 1.55 2.54 2.78
N LEU A 52 2.65 2.15 2.13
CA LEU A 52 3.75 1.41 2.74
C LEU A 52 4.62 2.28 3.65
N ASP A 53 4.75 3.58 3.38
CA ASP A 53 5.43 4.52 4.29
C ASP A 53 4.70 4.60 5.65
N ILE A 54 3.36 4.47 5.64
CA ILE A 54 2.53 4.44 6.85
C ILE A 54 2.51 3.04 7.49
N ASN A 55 2.34 1.99 6.67
CA ASN A 55 2.29 0.62 7.12
C ASN A 55 3.21 -0.28 6.26
N PRO A 56 4.50 -0.41 6.65
CA PRO A 56 5.49 -1.14 5.86
C PRO A 56 5.21 -2.64 5.70
N LYS A 57 4.32 -3.20 6.51
CA LYS A 57 3.96 -4.63 6.49
C LYS A 57 2.57 -4.89 5.91
N SER A 58 1.96 -3.89 5.27
CA SER A 58 0.65 -4.07 4.62
C SER A 58 0.77 -4.99 3.40
N THR A 59 0.46 -6.27 3.58
CA THR A 59 0.46 -7.25 2.49
C THR A 59 -0.39 -6.80 1.29
N VAL A 60 -1.51 -6.10 1.54
CA VAL A 60 -2.37 -5.55 0.49
C VAL A 60 -1.62 -4.50 -0.34
N SER A 61 -0.95 -3.55 0.31
CA SER A 61 -0.17 -2.52 -0.41
C SER A 61 1.01 -3.12 -1.17
N ILE A 62 1.75 -4.07 -0.57
CA ILE A 62 2.88 -4.74 -1.24
C ILE A 62 2.40 -5.50 -2.48
N TYR A 63 1.32 -6.29 -2.35
CA TYR A 63 0.74 -7.05 -3.46
C TYR A 63 0.23 -6.13 -4.58
N ASN A 64 -0.48 -5.05 -4.23
CA ASN A 64 -1.00 -4.11 -5.23
C ASN A 64 0.08 -3.26 -5.89
N LEU A 65 1.16 -2.95 -5.18
CA LEU A 65 2.37 -2.38 -5.78
C LEU A 65 2.96 -3.34 -6.82
N GLY A 66 3.06 -4.63 -6.50
CA GLY A 66 3.47 -5.67 -7.45
C GLY A 66 2.59 -5.69 -8.71
N ASN A 67 1.27 -5.65 -8.54
CA ASN A 67 0.34 -5.58 -9.68
C ASN A 67 0.56 -4.32 -10.54
N SER A 68 0.78 -3.16 -9.92
CA SER A 68 0.99 -1.90 -10.63
C SER A 68 2.30 -1.88 -11.40
N LEU A 69 3.36 -2.42 -10.82
CA LEU A 69 4.66 -2.59 -11.48
C LEU A 69 4.57 -3.57 -12.64
N SER A 70 3.81 -4.66 -12.48
CA SER A 70 3.56 -5.63 -13.55
C SER A 70 2.88 -4.99 -14.75
N GLN A 71 1.88 -4.13 -14.53
CA GLN A 71 1.19 -3.41 -15.61
C GLN A 71 2.08 -2.39 -16.32
N GLN A 72 3.10 -1.88 -15.62
CA GLN A 72 4.14 -1.01 -16.17
C GLN A 72 5.29 -1.78 -16.83
N GLN A 73 5.17 -3.12 -17.00
CA GLN A 73 6.23 -3.98 -17.54
C GLN A 73 7.53 -4.01 -16.72
N LYS A 74 7.50 -3.54 -15.46
CA LYS A 74 8.62 -3.59 -14.51
C LYS A 74 8.64 -4.96 -13.81
N ALA A 75 8.87 -6.01 -14.59
CA ALA A 75 8.62 -7.39 -14.17
C ALA A 75 9.48 -7.82 -12.96
N GLU A 76 10.76 -7.49 -12.95
CA GLU A 76 11.66 -7.83 -11.84
C GLU A 76 11.25 -7.17 -10.53
N GLU A 77 10.87 -5.90 -10.56
CA GLU A 77 10.39 -5.18 -9.38
C GLU A 77 9.08 -5.75 -8.88
N ALA A 78 8.15 -6.08 -9.78
CA ALA A 78 6.89 -6.72 -9.43
C ALA A 78 7.09 -8.07 -8.72
N ILE A 79 8.01 -8.92 -9.24
CA ILE A 79 8.36 -10.21 -8.61
C ILE A 79 8.91 -9.99 -7.20
N LYS A 80 9.81 -9.02 -7.00
CA LYS A 80 10.32 -8.68 -5.66
C LYS A 80 9.19 -8.32 -4.69
N GLN A 81 8.19 -7.57 -5.13
CA GLN A 81 7.04 -7.25 -4.29
C GLN A 81 6.15 -8.46 -4.01
N TYR A 82 5.88 -9.32 -4.99
CA TYR A 82 5.14 -10.55 -4.74
C TYR A 82 5.86 -11.46 -3.73
N ASP A 83 7.19 -11.56 -3.79
CA ASP A 83 7.97 -12.30 -2.80
C ASP A 83 7.89 -11.68 -1.40
N ASN A 84 7.95 -10.36 -1.30
CA ASN A 84 7.77 -9.67 -0.03
C ASN A 84 6.37 -9.89 0.55
N ALA A 85 5.32 -9.85 -0.28
CA ALA A 85 3.96 -10.11 0.15
C ALA A 85 3.79 -11.57 0.62
N ALA A 86 4.35 -12.54 -0.11
CA ALA A 86 4.30 -13.96 0.22
C ALA A 86 4.99 -14.30 1.55
N LYS A 87 6.08 -13.59 1.90
CA LYS A 87 6.78 -13.76 3.19
C LYS A 87 5.93 -13.37 4.40
N ILE A 88 4.96 -12.48 4.23
CA ILE A 88 4.16 -11.91 5.33
C ILE A 88 2.76 -12.53 5.37
N GLU A 89 2.18 -12.86 4.22
CA GLU A 89 0.82 -13.40 4.12
C GLU A 89 0.69 -14.80 4.74
N LYS A 90 -0.30 -14.96 5.63
CA LYS A 90 -0.59 -16.24 6.29
C LYS A 90 -1.86 -16.90 5.75
N ASN A 91 -2.74 -16.13 5.11
CA ASN A 91 -3.96 -16.63 4.53
C ASN A 91 -3.65 -17.38 3.22
N LYS A 92 -3.94 -18.68 3.20
CA LYS A 92 -3.65 -19.57 2.06
C LYS A 92 -4.28 -19.10 0.75
N THR A 93 -5.51 -18.57 0.80
CA THR A 93 -6.21 -18.07 -0.39
C THR A 93 -5.53 -16.83 -0.98
N LYS A 94 -5.07 -15.90 -0.13
CA LYS A 94 -4.32 -14.72 -0.59
C LYS A 94 -2.93 -15.10 -1.09
N LEU A 95 -2.26 -16.02 -0.40
CA LEU A 95 -0.97 -16.56 -0.83
C LEU A 95 -1.04 -17.22 -2.21
N ALA A 96 -2.10 -17.99 -2.48
CA ALA A 96 -2.35 -18.57 -3.79
C ALA A 96 -2.49 -17.50 -4.88
N LYS A 97 -3.20 -16.39 -4.61
CA LYS A 97 -3.32 -15.26 -5.56
C LYS A 97 -1.97 -14.60 -5.83
N ILE A 98 -1.16 -14.39 -4.79
CA ILE A 98 0.19 -13.82 -4.92
C ILE A 98 1.06 -14.71 -5.83
N HIS A 99 1.10 -16.02 -5.57
CA HIS A 99 1.87 -16.96 -6.38
C HIS A 99 1.34 -17.10 -7.81
N HIS A 100 0.02 -17.06 -7.99
CA HIS A 100 -0.60 -17.08 -9.31
C HIS A 100 -0.12 -15.89 -10.15
N ASN A 101 -0.24 -14.65 -9.64
CA ASN A 101 0.20 -13.46 -10.36
C ASN A 101 1.71 -13.48 -10.66
N LYS A 102 2.52 -13.93 -9.69
CA LYS A 102 3.96 -14.11 -9.89
C LYS A 102 4.26 -15.13 -10.99
N GLY A 103 3.55 -16.25 -11.03
CA GLY A 103 3.68 -17.29 -12.05
C GLY A 103 3.30 -16.79 -13.45
N THR A 104 2.16 -16.11 -13.58
CA THR A 104 1.73 -15.50 -14.85
C THR A 104 2.75 -14.50 -15.37
N LEU A 105 3.33 -13.69 -14.50
CA LEU A 105 4.36 -12.73 -14.89
C LEU A 105 5.65 -13.42 -15.36
N PHE A 106 6.07 -14.51 -14.70
CA PHE A 106 7.21 -15.31 -15.16
C PHE A 106 6.98 -15.94 -16.53
N GLN A 107 5.77 -16.46 -16.79
CA GLN A 107 5.43 -17.02 -18.10
C GLN A 107 5.53 -15.94 -19.18
N ALA A 108 4.96 -14.75 -18.92
CA ALA A 108 5.09 -13.63 -19.85
C ALA A 108 6.55 -13.27 -20.12
N MET A 109 7.41 -13.21 -19.09
CA MET A 109 8.85 -12.97 -19.27
C MET A 109 9.55 -14.04 -20.12
N GLN A 110 9.20 -15.31 -19.93
CA GLN A 110 9.76 -16.40 -20.75
C GLN A 110 9.31 -16.32 -22.20
N ASP A 111 8.08 -15.90 -22.46
CA ASP A 111 7.57 -15.72 -23.81
C ASP A 111 8.23 -14.53 -24.51
N TYR A 112 8.44 -13.40 -23.81
CA TYR A 112 9.21 -12.26 -24.34
C TYR A 112 10.66 -12.62 -24.64
N ALA A 113 11.29 -13.49 -23.85
CA ALA A 113 12.66 -13.93 -24.09
C ALA A 113 12.81 -14.86 -25.31
N LYS A 114 11.70 -15.42 -25.81
CA LYS A 114 11.67 -16.30 -26.99
C LYS A 114 11.28 -15.60 -28.29
N ALA A 115 10.71 -14.39 -28.20
CA ALA A 115 10.31 -13.57 -29.35
C ALA A 115 11.50 -12.76 -29.89
#